data_AF-X1M4I7-F1
#
_entry.id   AF-X1M4I7-F1
#
_cell.length_a   1.000
_cell.length_b   1.000
_cell.length_c   1.000
_cell.angle_alpha   90.00
_cell.angle_beta   90.00
_cell.angle_gamma   90.00
#
_symmetry.space_group_name_H-M   'P 1'
#
loop_
_entity.id
_entity.type
_entity.pdbx_description
1 polymer ?
#
loop_
_entity_poly.entity_id
_entity_poly.type
_entity_poly.pdbx_seq_one_letter_code
_entity_poly.pdbx_strand_id
1 'polypeptide(L)'
;MVTGALYNIVDTIFVGKGVGYLAIAALSIVLPIQLIIIGIGTMTGVGSASIVSRALGKNRKDIAQNVFGNAVVLNFLISALCTILIYIFMDKCLVFFGASAQVLPYARDYTSIILTG
;
A
#
# COMPACT_ATOMS: atom_id res chain seq x y z
N MET A 1 11.52 -7.57 7.19
CA MET A 1 10.46 -7.16 8.15
C MET A 1 10.98 -6.25 9.26
N VAL A 2 12.12 -6.55 9.90
CA VAL A 2 12.72 -5.68 10.95
C VAL A 2 12.98 -4.24 10.47
N THR A 3 13.49 -4.06 9.25
CA THR A 3 13.74 -2.73 8.66
C THR A 3 12.45 -1.91 8.50
N GLY A 4 11.35 -2.56 8.08
CA GLY A 4 10.06 -1.89 7.93
C GLY A 4 9.46 -1.46 9.27
N ALA A 5 9.63 -2.27 10.32
CA ALA A 5 9.19 -1.90 11.66
C ALA A 5 9.96 -0.70 12.21
N LEU A 6 11.29 -0.69 12.04
CA LEU A 6 12.13 0.47 12.42
C LEU A 6 11.73 1.73 11.64
N TYR A 7 11.47 1.60 10.33
CA TYR A 7 11.00 2.72 9.51
C TYR A 7 9.70 3.31 10.05
N ASN A 8 8.70 2.49 10.36
CA ASN A 8 7.42 2.96 10.91
C ASN A 8 7.57 3.65 12.28
N ILE A 9 8.45 3.13 13.14
CA ILE A 9 8.75 3.76 14.44
C ILE A 9 9.38 5.14 14.24
N VAL A 10 10.40 5.23 13.39
CA VAL A 10 11.10 6.48 13.11
C VAL A 10 10.13 7.48 12.48
N ASP A 11 9.37 7.09 11.45
CA ASP A 11 8.37 7.92 10.79
C ASP A 11 7.35 8.49 11.79
N THR A 12 6.79 7.64 12.65
CA THR A 12 5.84 8.07 13.68
C THR A 12 6.46 9.04 14.68
N ILE A 13 7.74 8.87 15.07
CA ILE A 13 8.45 9.80 15.96
C ILE A 13 8.63 11.16 15.28
N PHE A 14 9.01 11.19 14.00
CA PHE A 14 9.20 12.44 13.26
C PHE A 14 7.87 13.18 13.06
N VAL A 15 6.81 12.49 12.64
CA VAL A 15 5.46 13.07 12.50
C VAL A 15 4.93 13.55 13.85
N GLY A 16 5.14 12.76 14.90
CA GLY A 16 4.72 13.09 16.26
C GLY A 16 5.42 14.31 16.84
N LYS A 17 6.73 14.46 16.61
CA LYS A 17 7.50 15.63 17.07
C LYS A 17 7.33 16.85 16.17
N GLY A 18 7.10 16.66 14.87
CA GLY A 18 7.02 17.75 13.89
C GLY A 18 5.63 18.39 13.78
N VAL A 19 4.56 17.58 13.82
CA VAL A 19 3.18 18.04 13.59
C VAL A 19 2.31 17.88 14.84
N GLY A 20 2.55 16.84 15.63
CA GLY A 20 1.85 16.61 16.90
C GLY A 20 0.93 15.39 16.89
N TYR A 21 0.19 15.20 18.00
CA TYR A 21 -0.55 13.97 18.27
C TYR A 21 -1.72 13.71 17.29
N LEU A 22 -2.33 14.76 16.72
CA LEU A 22 -3.40 14.61 15.72
C LEU A 22 -2.88 13.95 14.43
N ALA A 23 -1.65 14.23 14.04
CA ALA A 23 -1.02 13.59 12.89
C ALA A 23 -0.69 12.11 13.16
N ILE A 24 -0.27 11.77 14.38
CA ILE A 24 -0.09 10.35 14.79
C ILE A 24 -1.43 9.59 14.73
N ALA A 25 -2.52 10.23 15.19
CA ALA A 25 -3.85 9.65 15.09
C ALA A 25 -4.25 9.42 13.63
N ALA A 26 -3.96 10.36 12.73
CA ALA A 26 -4.15 10.20 11.30
C ALA A 26 -3.37 9.01 10.73
N LEU A 27 -2.09 8.83 11.07
CA LEU A 27 -1.28 7.68 10.63
C LEU A 27 -1.95 6.34 10.99
N SER A 28 -2.50 6.26 12.20
CA SER A 28 -3.16 5.05 12.70
C SER A 28 -4.45 4.72 11.94
N ILE A 29 -5.19 5.74 11.50
CA ILE A 29 -6.41 5.59 10.69
C ILE A 29 -6.10 5.22 9.23
N VAL A 30 -4.96 5.69 8.71
CA VAL A 30 -4.51 5.39 7.35
C VAL A 30 -3.88 3.99 7.26
N LEU A 31 -3.36 3.46 8.36
CA LEU A 31 -2.68 2.15 8.39
C LEU A 31 -3.52 0.99 7.79
N PRO A 32 -4.82 0.78 8.12
CA PRO A 32 -5.63 -0.27 7.49
C PRO A 32 -5.70 -0.16 5.97
N ILE A 33 -5.78 1.06 5.44
CA ILE A 33 -5.81 1.32 3.99
C ILE A 33 -4.48 0.90 3.37
N GLN A 34 -3.35 1.27 4.00
CA GLN A 34 -2.02 0.83 3.54
C GLN A 34 -1.88 -0.69 3.57
N LEU A 35 -2.36 -1.35 4.63
CA LEU A 35 -2.29 -2.81 4.73
C LEU A 35 -3.07 -3.52 3.61
N ILE A 36 -4.22 -2.97 3.20
CA ILE A 36 -4.97 -3.49 2.05
C ILE A 36 -4.15 -3.35 0.76
N ILE A 37 -3.56 -2.18 0.51
CA ILE A 37 -2.75 -1.94 -0.69
C ILE A 37 -1.53 -2.88 -0.72
N ILE A 38 -0.81 -2.98 0.41
CA ILE A 38 0.33 -3.89 0.57
C ILE A 38 -0.12 -5.34 0.38
N GLY A 39 -1.27 -5.72 0.92
CA GLY A 39 -1.84 -7.06 0.80
C GLY A 39 -2.11 -7.43 -0.66
N ILE A 40 -2.68 -6.52 -1.44
CA ILE A 40 -2.94 -6.72 -2.87
C ILE A 40 -1.63 -6.89 -3.65
N GLY A 41 -0.62 -6.03 -3.40
CA GLY A 41 0.69 -6.16 -4.03
C GLY A 41 1.43 -7.45 -3.62
N THR A 42 1.25 -7.89 -2.38
CA THR A 42 1.82 -9.16 -1.90
C THR A 42 1.12 -10.35 -2.55
N MET A 43 -0.21 -10.29 -2.73
CA MET A 43 -0.98 -11.34 -3.40
C MET A 43 -0.51 -11.56 -4.85
N THR A 44 -0.36 -10.49 -5.63
CA THR A 44 0.13 -10.56 -7.02
C THR A 44 1.58 -11.01 -7.08
N GLY A 45 2.44 -10.47 -6.19
CA GLY A 45 3.86 -10.83 -6.11
C GLY A 45 4.09 -12.30 -5.76
N VAL A 46 3.50 -12.79 -4.68
CA VAL A 46 3.65 -14.19 -4.24
C VAL A 46 2.97 -15.15 -5.23
N GLY A 47 1.78 -14.80 -5.74
CA GLY A 47 1.06 -15.61 -6.72
C GLY A 47 1.86 -15.79 -8.01
N SER A 48 2.42 -14.71 -8.56
CA SER A 48 3.25 -14.77 -9.77
C SER A 48 4.58 -15.50 -9.53
N ALA A 49 5.25 -15.25 -8.41
CA ALA A 49 6.49 -15.93 -8.03
C ALA A 49 6.31 -17.46 -7.96
N SER A 50 5.17 -17.94 -7.46
CA SER A 50 4.84 -19.38 -7.45
C SER A 50 4.77 -19.99 -8.84
N ILE A 51 4.13 -19.29 -9.80
CA ILE A 51 4.04 -19.75 -11.19
C ILE A 51 5.42 -19.73 -11.86
N VAL A 52 6.18 -18.65 -11.67
CA VAL A 52 7.56 -18.51 -12.19
C VAL A 52 8.46 -19.62 -11.64
N SER A 53 8.43 -19.89 -10.34
CA SER A 53 9.22 -20.94 -9.70
C SER A 53 8.93 -22.33 -10.30
N ARG A 54 7.65 -22.66 -10.49
CA ARG A 54 7.24 -23.91 -11.15
C ARG A 54 7.67 -24.00 -12.61
N ALA A 55 7.65 -22.90 -13.36
CA ALA A 55 8.08 -22.86 -14.76
C ALA A 55 9.60 -23.05 -14.88
N LEU A 56 10.37 -22.37 -14.04
CA LEU A 56 11.82 -22.51 -13.97
C LEU A 56 12.25 -23.91 -13.54
N GLY A 57 11.56 -24.51 -12.55
CA GLY A 57 11.79 -25.90 -12.13
C GLY A 57 11.54 -26.93 -13.24
N LYS A 58 10.73 -26.58 -14.26
CA LYS A 58 10.51 -27.39 -15.48
C LYS A 58 11.43 -27.00 -16.65
N ASN A 59 12.46 -26.18 -16.42
CA ASN A 59 13.33 -25.59 -17.44
C ASN A 59 12.58 -24.79 -18.54
N ARG A 60 11.36 -24.33 -18.27
CA ARG A 60 10.55 -23.53 -19.21
C ARG A 60 10.76 -22.03 -18.98
N LYS A 61 11.92 -21.53 -19.41
CA LYS A 61 12.33 -20.13 -19.23
C LYS A 61 11.45 -19.14 -20.00
N ASP A 62 10.96 -19.54 -21.16
CA ASP A 62 10.00 -18.81 -22.00
C ASP A 62 8.71 -18.50 -21.22
N ILE A 63 8.14 -19.51 -20.57
CA ILE A 63 6.92 -19.36 -19.76
C ILE A 63 7.21 -18.46 -18.56
N ALA A 64 8.35 -18.66 -17.89
CA ALA A 64 8.74 -17.83 -16.74
C ALA A 64 8.83 -16.34 -17.10
N GLN A 65 9.44 -16.01 -18.25
CA GLN A 65 9.57 -14.64 -18.72
C GLN A 65 8.22 -14.02 -19.09
N ASN A 66 7.36 -14.76 -19.78
CA ASN A 66 6.01 -14.28 -20.13
C ASN A 66 5.15 -14.04 -18.89
N VAL A 67 5.20 -14.95 -17.90
CA VAL A 67 4.47 -14.80 -16.64
C VAL A 67 4.98 -13.60 -15.86
N PHE A 68 6.29 -13.38 -15.81
CA PHE A 68 6.87 -12.22 -15.14
C PHE A 68 6.39 -10.91 -15.76
N GLY A 69 6.45 -10.79 -17.10
CA GLY A 69 5.94 -9.60 -17.80
C GLY A 69 4.45 -9.36 -17.53
N ASN A 70 3.63 -10.40 -17.63
CA ASN A 70 2.20 -10.32 -17.34
C ASN A 70 1.92 -9.94 -15.88
N ALA A 71 2.71 -10.46 -14.94
CA ALA A 71 2.56 -10.14 -13.52
C ALA A 71 2.86 -8.68 -13.21
N VAL A 72 3.88 -8.10 -13.84
CA VAL A 72 4.21 -6.67 -13.69
C VAL A 72 3.09 -5.80 -14.24
N VAL A 73 2.57 -6.11 -15.44
CA VAL A 73 1.46 -5.37 -16.05
C VAL A 73 0.19 -5.50 -15.20
N LEU A 74 -0.14 -6.71 -14.75
CA LEU A 74 -1.29 -6.96 -13.90
C LEU A 74 -1.18 -6.20 -12.57
N ASN A 75 0.01 -6.21 -11.96
CA ASN A 75 0.25 -5.46 -10.73
C ASN A 75 0.04 -3.96 -10.95
N PHE A 76 0.59 -3.40 -12.02
CA PHE A 76 0.39 -1.99 -12.36
C PHE A 76 -1.09 -1.63 -12.55
N LEU A 77 -1.84 -2.46 -13.29
CA LEU A 77 -3.27 -2.24 -13.52
C LEU A 77 -4.08 -2.29 -12.22
N ILE A 78 -3.81 -3.27 -11.36
CA ILE A 78 -4.49 -3.40 -10.07
C ILE A 78 -4.14 -2.23 -9.16
N SER A 79 -2.86 -1.86 -9.05
CA SER A 79 -2.42 -0.72 -8.26
C SER A 79 -3.06 0.58 -8.75
N ALA A 80 -3.07 0.83 -10.06
CA ALA A 80 -3.70 2.02 -10.63
C ALA A 80 -5.21 2.07 -10.33
N LEU A 81 -5.91 0.94 -10.48
CA LEU A 81 -7.33 0.84 -10.16
C LEU A 81 -7.60 1.12 -8.67
N CYS A 82 -6.80 0.52 -7.78
CA CYS A 82 -6.90 0.76 -6.34
C CYS A 82 -6.64 2.22 -5.99
N THR A 83 -5.60 2.84 -6.55
CA THR A 83 -5.29 4.26 -6.35
C THR A 83 -6.46 5.15 -6.76
N ILE A 84 -7.02 4.93 -7.95
CA ILE A 84 -8.17 5.71 -8.45
C ILE A 84 -9.38 5.56 -7.52
N LEU A 85 -9.70 4.32 -7.12
CA LEU A 85 -10.84 4.05 -6.23
C LEU A 85 -10.67 4.71 -4.86
N ILE A 86 -9.50 4.55 -4.23
CA ILE A 86 -9.25 5.15 -2.92
C ILE A 86 -9.24 6.68 -3.02
N TYR A 87 -8.70 7.26 -4.10
CA TYR A 87 -8.69 8.70 -4.29
C TYR A 87 -10.10 9.29 -4.43
N ILE A 88 -10.99 8.64 -5.19
CA ILE A 88 -12.38 9.07 -5.36
C ILE A 88 -13.18 8.97 -4.05
N PHE A 89 -12.95 7.91 -3.27
CA PHE A 89 -13.69 7.64 -2.04
C PHE A 89 -12.92 8.03 -0.76
N MET A 90 -11.84 8.80 -0.88
CA MET A 90 -10.86 9.01 0.19
C MET A 90 -11.51 9.47 1.49
N ASP A 91 -12.30 10.55 1.45
CA ASP A 91 -12.92 11.12 2.65
C ASP A 91 -13.90 10.12 3.30
N LYS A 92 -14.65 9.36 2.49
CA LYS A 92 -15.58 8.33 2.99
C LYS A 92 -14.83 7.16 3.62
N CYS A 93 -13.73 6.71 3.01
CA CYS A 93 -12.87 5.67 3.56
C CYS A 93 -12.26 6.12 4.89
N LEU A 94 -11.72 7.33 4.96
CA LEU A 94 -11.10 7.87 6.17
C LEU A 94 -12.10 7.99 7.32
N VAL A 95 -13.30 8.51 7.05
CA VAL A 95 -14.37 8.59 8.05
C VAL A 95 -14.85 7.19 8.46
N PHE A 96 -14.95 6.24 7.53
CA PHE A 96 -15.31 4.85 7.82
C PHE A 96 -14.30 4.17 8.76
N PHE A 97 -13.00 4.46 8.59
CA PHE A 97 -11.94 3.96 9.48
C PHE A 97 -11.80 4.78 10.79
N GLY A 98 -12.68 5.77 11.02
CA GLY A 98 -12.78 6.48 12.31
C GLY A 98 -12.16 7.88 12.34
N ALA A 99 -11.91 8.51 11.19
CA ALA A 99 -11.44 9.90 11.16
C ALA A 99 -12.48 10.85 11.75
N SER A 100 -12.11 11.50 12.86
CA SER A 100 -12.86 12.63 13.41
C SER A 100 -12.62 13.88 12.56
N ALA A 101 -13.48 14.90 12.70
CA ALA A 101 -13.36 16.16 11.94
C ALA A 101 -12.00 16.86 12.11
N GLN A 102 -11.33 16.68 13.26
CA GLN A 102 -10.02 17.26 13.55
C GLN A 102 -8.87 16.45 12.93
N VAL A 103 -9.05 15.15 12.72
CA VAL A 103 -8.01 14.23 12.20
C VAL A 103 -8.12 14.05 10.69
N LEU A 104 -9.33 14.17 10.14
CA LEU A 104 -9.62 14.04 8.72
C LEU A 104 -8.67 14.86 7.81
N PRO A 105 -8.39 16.15 8.04
CA PRO A 105 -7.48 16.90 7.17
C PRO A 105 -6.06 16.30 7.16
N TYR A 106 -5.51 15.94 8.32
CA TYR A 106 -4.19 15.30 8.41
C TYR A 106 -4.15 13.93 7.73
N ALA A 107 -5.20 13.12 7.91
CA ALA A 107 -5.31 11.80 7.29
C ALA A 107 -5.46 11.89 5.78
N ARG A 108 -6.19 12.91 5.30
CA ARG A 108 -6.37 13.21 3.88
C ARG A 108 -5.07 13.62 3.22
N ASP A 109 -4.35 14.56 3.83
CA ASP A 109 -3.06 15.03 3.30
C ASP A 109 -2.07 13.87 3.21
N TYR A 110 -1.93 13.09 4.28
CA TYR A 110 -1.04 11.93 4.32
C TYR A 110 -1.41 10.87 3.28
N THR A 111 -2.70 10.52 3.20
CA THR A 111 -3.19 9.52 2.23
C THR A 111 -3.00 9.99 0.79
N SER A 112 -3.26 11.26 0.50
CA SER A 112 -3.09 11.82 -0.85
C SER A 112 -1.65 11.71 -1.33
N ILE A 113 -0.67 12.03 -0.47
CA ILE A 113 0.76 11.94 -0.78
C ILE A 113 1.13 10.48 -1.08
N ILE A 114 0.70 9.54 -0.23
CA ILE A 114 0.99 8.11 -0.42
C ILE A 114 0.37 7.56 -1.71
N LEU A 115 -0.83 7.99 -2.07
CA LEU A 115 -1.51 7.51 -3.28
C LEU A 115 -0.88 8.03 -4.56
N THR A 116 -0.31 9.24 -4.52
CA THR A 116 0.33 9.87 -5.68
C THR A 116 1.83 9.56 -5.81
N GLY A 117 2.47 9.16 -4.72
CA GLY A 117 3.90 8.87 -4.64
C GLY A 117 4.29 7.47 -5.10
#